data_AF-A0AAF0ZVG3-F1
#
_entry.id   AF-A0AAF0ZVG3-F1
#
_cell.length_a   1.000
_cell.length_b   1.000
_cell.length_c   1.000
_cell.angle_alpha   90.00
_cell.angle_beta   90.00
_cell.angle_gamma   90.00
#
_symmetry.space_group_name_H-M   'P 1'
#
loop_
_entity.id
_entity.type
_entity.pdbx_description
1 polymer ?
#
loop_
_entity_poly.entity_id
_entity_poly.type
_entity_poly.pdbx_seq_one_letter_code
_entity_poly.pdbx_strand_id
1 'polypeptide(L)'
;MDFRRCYIRFIRKVNDKRGNEGQEETRKAFDFMLNYVGADIASGPVWMEYIAFLRSLPAPTAQEESQRMTSVRKIYQRAIVTPTHHVEQLWRDYENFENSISRALAKGLVSEYQPKYNSARAVYRERKKYTDEIDWNMLAIPPSGSSKAIPSEEMQWMAWKKLLAFEKANPQRIDSAYANKRIVFTYEQCLMYLYHYPDIWYEYATWHAKAGSVDSAIKVFQRALKALPDSEMLSYAYAELEESRGAIQAAKKVYESLFGDGSNASALSHIQFIRFLRRSEGVEAARKYFVDARKSPNCTYHVYVAYAMMAFCLDKDAKMAHNVFEAGLKRFMHEPGYILEYADFLYRLNDDRNIRALFERALSSLPPEESVEVFFYYLFHCLILQFLLVSGDLDFCMWMAENPKSLQSQSEVILQSENIPERFDPCSIKLNNIEEADSKWEEDDVKFPEDQLVIIDEPKPLVVDDSVTEDGLESQATLRCHFNLIIKLSWLFGVSTKGYDKEFYSLIMILE
;
A
#
# COMPACT_ATOMS: atom_id res chain seq x y z
N MET A 1 -14.75 21.06 -19.56
CA MET A 1 -15.63 22.26 -19.61
C MET A 1 -16.55 22.30 -20.84
N ASP A 2 -16.12 21.79 -21.99
CA ASP A 2 -16.80 22.01 -23.27
C ASP A 2 -18.20 21.39 -23.37
N PHE A 3 -18.40 20.20 -22.83
CA PHE A 3 -19.72 19.54 -22.85
C PHE A 3 -20.83 20.37 -22.20
N ARG A 4 -20.50 21.08 -21.11
CA ARG A 4 -21.48 21.87 -20.34
C ARG A 4 -21.83 23.17 -21.08
N ARG A 5 -20.86 23.83 -21.70
CA ARG A 5 -21.18 24.98 -22.57
C ARG A 5 -22.01 24.55 -23.79
N CYS A 6 -21.75 23.38 -24.35
CA CYS A 6 -22.59 22.79 -25.37
C CYS A 6 -24.03 22.56 -24.88
N TYR A 7 -24.22 22.09 -23.64
CA TYR A 7 -25.54 21.93 -23.04
C TYR A 7 -26.31 23.26 -22.93
N ILE A 8 -25.71 24.34 -22.42
CA ILE A 8 -26.40 25.64 -22.35
C ILE A 8 -26.73 26.17 -23.74
N ARG A 9 -25.77 26.08 -24.69
CA ARG A 9 -26.03 26.48 -26.08
C ARG A 9 -27.18 25.70 -26.70
N PHE A 10 -27.25 24.40 -26.43
CA PHE A 10 -28.35 23.54 -26.86
C PHE A 10 -29.68 23.96 -26.25
N ILE A 11 -29.75 24.10 -24.92
CA ILE A 11 -30.97 24.51 -24.21
C ILE A 11 -31.46 25.87 -24.72
N ARG A 12 -30.56 26.84 -24.86
CA ARG A 12 -30.89 28.16 -25.44
C ARG A 12 -31.48 28.03 -26.84
N LYS A 13 -30.83 27.26 -27.73
CA LYS A 13 -31.30 27.07 -29.11
C LYS A 13 -32.66 26.39 -29.18
N VAL A 14 -32.93 25.42 -28.31
CA VAL A 14 -34.22 24.70 -28.26
C VAL A 14 -35.33 25.59 -27.70
N ASN A 15 -35.03 26.40 -26.70
CA ASN A 15 -36.01 27.20 -25.98
C ASN A 15 -36.24 28.59 -26.58
N ASP A 16 -35.41 29.03 -27.54
CA ASP A 16 -35.49 30.35 -28.17
C ASP A 16 -36.88 30.65 -28.76
N LYS A 17 -37.55 29.61 -29.28
CA LYS A 17 -38.88 29.72 -29.91
C LYS A 17 -40.05 29.56 -28.95
N ARG A 18 -39.81 29.25 -27.66
CA ARG A 18 -40.84 28.93 -26.66
C ARG A 18 -41.27 30.13 -25.81
N GLY A 19 -40.88 31.34 -26.18
CA GLY A 19 -41.27 32.57 -25.49
C GLY A 19 -40.90 32.56 -24.00
N ASN A 20 -41.82 33.00 -23.14
CA ASN A 20 -41.59 33.17 -21.69
C ASN A 20 -41.30 31.85 -20.97
N GLU A 21 -41.96 30.75 -21.36
CA GLU A 21 -41.69 29.42 -20.78
C GLU A 21 -40.26 28.96 -21.12
N GLY A 22 -39.80 29.19 -22.34
CA GLY A 22 -38.43 28.91 -22.76
C GLY A 22 -37.39 29.71 -21.98
N GLN A 23 -37.68 30.97 -21.66
CA GLN A 23 -36.80 31.82 -20.86
C GLN A 23 -36.67 31.32 -19.41
N GLU A 24 -37.79 30.89 -18.80
CA GLU A 24 -37.79 30.33 -17.45
C GLU A 24 -36.99 29.03 -17.38
N GLU A 25 -37.20 28.11 -18.32
CA GLU A 25 -36.44 26.86 -18.39
C GLU A 25 -34.95 27.10 -18.63
N THR A 26 -34.62 28.11 -19.45
CA THR A 26 -33.21 28.52 -19.64
C THR A 26 -32.60 29.07 -18.35
N ARG A 27 -33.35 29.86 -17.56
CA ARG A 27 -32.90 30.35 -16.25
C ARG A 27 -32.64 29.19 -15.29
N LYS A 28 -33.58 28.25 -15.18
CA LYS A 28 -33.42 27.03 -14.36
C LYS A 28 -32.20 26.22 -14.80
N ALA A 29 -31.94 26.11 -16.10
CA ALA A 29 -30.76 25.41 -16.61
C ALA A 29 -29.44 26.09 -16.21
N PHE A 30 -29.37 27.43 -16.23
CA PHE A 30 -28.22 28.18 -15.72
C PHE A 30 -28.02 27.99 -14.21
N ASP A 31 -29.09 28.09 -13.41
CA ASP A 31 -29.00 27.89 -11.96
C ASP A 31 -28.58 26.46 -11.62
N PHE A 32 -29.14 25.47 -12.33
CA PHE A 32 -28.72 24.07 -12.23
C PHE A 32 -27.22 23.94 -12.53
N MET A 33 -26.75 24.48 -13.66
CA MET A 33 -25.34 24.42 -14.03
C MET A 33 -24.42 25.05 -12.98
N LEU A 34 -24.76 26.23 -12.48
CA LEU A 34 -23.95 26.95 -11.51
C LEU A 34 -23.92 26.24 -10.15
N ASN A 35 -24.93 25.46 -9.82
CA ASN A 35 -24.92 24.64 -8.60
C ASN A 35 -23.90 23.49 -8.66
N TYR A 36 -23.62 22.93 -9.85
CA TYR A 36 -22.65 21.84 -10.02
C TYR A 36 -21.25 22.33 -10.42
N VAL A 37 -21.18 23.36 -11.27
CA VAL A 37 -19.95 23.79 -11.97
C VAL A 37 -19.52 25.18 -11.55
N GLY A 38 -20.36 25.92 -10.84
CA GLY A 38 -20.06 27.30 -10.46
C GLY A 38 -18.79 27.43 -9.62
N ALA A 39 -18.40 26.40 -8.87
CA ALA A 39 -17.18 26.40 -8.07
C ALA A 39 -15.88 26.12 -8.85
N ASP A 40 -16.00 25.72 -10.12
CA ASP A 40 -14.87 25.42 -11.00
C ASP A 40 -14.09 26.70 -11.34
N ILE A 41 -12.76 26.60 -11.40
CA ILE A 41 -11.87 27.73 -11.70
C ILE A 41 -12.14 28.30 -13.10
N ALA A 42 -12.52 27.45 -14.05
CA ALA A 42 -12.84 27.82 -15.41
C ALA A 42 -14.29 28.32 -15.62
N SER A 43 -15.12 28.38 -14.57
CA SER A 43 -16.56 28.70 -14.67
C SER A 43 -16.89 30.15 -15.01
N GLY A 44 -15.90 31.06 -14.98
CA GLY A 44 -16.07 32.50 -15.24
C GLY A 44 -16.97 32.83 -16.45
N PRO A 45 -16.79 32.22 -17.62
CA PRO A 45 -17.63 32.50 -18.78
C PRO A 45 -19.09 32.05 -18.63
N VAL A 46 -19.38 31.02 -17.83
CA VAL A 46 -20.77 30.61 -17.53
C VAL A 46 -21.48 31.71 -16.74
N TRP A 47 -20.80 32.32 -15.77
CA TRP A 47 -21.31 33.47 -15.02
C TRP A 47 -21.59 34.66 -15.93
N MET A 48 -20.64 35.00 -16.81
CA MET A 48 -20.80 36.11 -17.76
C MET A 48 -21.94 35.87 -18.75
N GLU A 49 -22.05 34.66 -19.31
CA GLU A 49 -23.16 34.28 -20.20
C GLU A 49 -24.51 34.35 -19.50
N TYR A 50 -24.61 33.94 -18.22
CA TYR A 50 -25.85 34.02 -17.47
C TYR A 50 -26.25 35.48 -17.18
N ILE A 51 -25.28 36.32 -16.80
CA ILE A 51 -25.51 37.77 -16.59
C ILE A 51 -25.95 38.43 -17.90
N ALA A 52 -25.32 38.11 -19.03
CA ALA A 52 -25.70 38.63 -20.34
C ALA A 52 -27.11 38.17 -20.73
N PHE A 53 -27.46 36.91 -20.46
CA PHE A 53 -28.82 36.40 -20.66
C PHE A 53 -29.84 37.17 -19.82
N LEU A 54 -29.63 37.33 -18.51
CA LEU A 54 -30.55 38.08 -17.64
C LEU A 54 -30.73 39.54 -18.08
N ARG A 55 -29.68 40.19 -18.57
CA ARG A 55 -29.75 41.56 -19.13
C ARG A 55 -30.54 41.62 -20.44
N SER A 56 -30.51 40.56 -21.23
CA SER A 56 -31.21 40.49 -22.53
C SER A 56 -32.72 40.25 -22.40
N LEU A 57 -33.22 39.82 -21.24
CA LEU A 57 -34.65 39.55 -21.03
C LEU A 57 -35.47 40.85 -21.18
N PRO A 58 -36.61 40.83 -21.91
CA PRO A 58 -37.44 42.01 -22.08
C PRO A 58 -38.03 42.45 -20.73
N ALA A 59 -37.98 43.76 -20.47
CA ALA A 59 -38.55 44.38 -19.27
C ALA A 59 -39.36 45.62 -19.69
N PRO A 60 -40.60 45.44 -20.18
CA PRO A 60 -41.42 46.53 -20.69
C PRO A 60 -41.86 47.52 -19.60
N THR A 61 -41.94 47.08 -18.34
CA THR A 61 -42.32 47.95 -17.22
C THR A 61 -41.13 48.32 -16.34
N ALA A 62 -41.18 49.50 -15.70
CA ALA A 62 -40.16 49.92 -14.73
C ALA A 62 -40.05 48.98 -13.52
N GLN A 63 -41.13 48.29 -13.16
CA GLN A 63 -41.14 47.28 -12.10
C GLN A 63 -40.36 46.02 -12.52
N GLU A 64 -40.59 45.51 -13.72
CA GLU A 64 -39.84 44.38 -14.28
C GLU A 64 -38.35 44.73 -14.48
N GLU A 65 -38.05 45.98 -14.86
CA GLU A 65 -36.67 46.46 -14.94
C GLU A 65 -35.96 46.38 -13.59
N SER A 66 -36.62 46.83 -12.53
CA SER A 66 -36.09 46.74 -11.17
C SER A 66 -35.89 45.30 -10.70
N GLN A 67 -36.81 44.38 -11.04
CA GLN A 67 -36.69 42.95 -10.76
C GLN A 67 -35.53 42.31 -11.54
N ARG A 68 -35.35 42.67 -12.81
CA ARG A 68 -34.23 42.23 -13.66
C ARG A 68 -32.91 42.67 -13.08
N MET A 69 -32.78 43.95 -12.72
CA MET A 69 -31.58 44.51 -12.07
C MET A 69 -31.29 43.82 -10.74
N THR A 70 -32.32 43.51 -9.93
CA THR A 70 -32.17 42.75 -8.68
C THR A 70 -31.66 41.33 -8.93
N SER A 71 -32.15 40.67 -9.99
CA SER A 71 -31.72 39.33 -10.37
C SER A 71 -30.27 39.32 -10.86
N VAL A 72 -29.90 40.28 -11.71
CA VAL A 72 -28.52 40.48 -12.18
C VAL A 72 -27.57 40.74 -11.00
N ARG A 73 -27.96 41.59 -10.05
CA ARG A 73 -27.20 41.86 -8.82
C ARG A 73 -26.91 40.58 -8.03
N LYS A 74 -27.93 39.75 -7.80
CA LYS A 74 -27.78 38.48 -7.06
C LYS A 74 -26.74 37.56 -7.72
N ILE A 75 -26.71 37.51 -9.05
CA ILE A 75 -25.74 36.68 -9.78
C ILE A 75 -24.33 37.27 -9.69
N TYR A 76 -24.16 38.59 -9.85
CA TYR A 76 -22.85 39.24 -9.65
C TYR A 76 -22.29 38.98 -8.26
N GLN A 77 -23.10 39.19 -7.22
CA GLN A 77 -22.70 39.00 -5.83
C GLN A 77 -22.24 37.56 -5.53
N ARG A 78 -22.80 36.56 -6.22
CA ARG A 78 -22.33 35.16 -6.15
C ARG A 78 -21.04 34.95 -6.96
N ALA A 79 -20.94 35.55 -8.14
CA ALA A 79 -19.81 35.38 -9.04
C ALA A 79 -18.50 35.98 -8.49
N ILE A 80 -18.56 37.18 -7.90
CA ILE A 80 -17.38 37.89 -7.36
C ILE A 80 -16.76 37.25 -6.12
N VAL A 81 -17.52 36.43 -5.40
CA VAL A 81 -17.02 35.66 -4.24
C VAL A 81 -16.54 34.26 -4.63
N THR A 82 -16.58 33.92 -5.92
CA THR A 82 -16.20 32.61 -6.42
C THR A 82 -14.81 32.68 -7.08
N PRO A 83 -13.82 31.88 -6.63
CA PRO A 83 -12.46 31.89 -7.18
C PRO A 83 -12.40 31.35 -8.62
N THR A 84 -12.55 32.24 -9.61
CA THR A 84 -12.50 31.89 -11.05
C THR A 84 -11.44 32.69 -11.79
N HIS A 85 -11.03 32.25 -12.99
CA HIS A 85 -10.11 32.99 -13.85
C HIS A 85 -10.56 34.43 -14.16
N HIS A 86 -11.88 34.67 -14.15
CA HIS A 86 -12.48 35.95 -14.52
C HIS A 86 -12.89 36.79 -13.30
N VAL A 87 -12.47 36.41 -12.08
CA VAL A 87 -12.90 37.09 -10.85
C VAL A 87 -12.61 38.60 -10.85
N GLU A 88 -11.48 39.02 -11.43
CA GLU A 88 -11.12 40.44 -11.53
C GLU A 88 -11.98 41.18 -12.57
N GLN A 89 -12.32 40.54 -13.69
CA GLN A 89 -13.20 41.12 -14.70
C GLN A 89 -14.63 41.24 -14.15
N LEU A 90 -15.14 40.19 -13.52
CA LEU A 90 -16.46 40.18 -12.88
C LEU A 90 -16.60 41.25 -11.79
N TRP A 91 -15.51 41.53 -11.05
CA TRP A 91 -15.48 42.62 -10.08
C TRP A 91 -15.61 44.00 -10.74
N ARG A 92 -14.81 44.28 -11.78
CA ARG A 92 -14.90 45.54 -12.54
C ARG A 92 -16.30 45.75 -13.13
N ASP A 93 -16.88 44.68 -13.69
CA ASP A 93 -18.21 44.71 -14.27
C ASP A 93 -19.31 44.94 -13.20
N TYR A 94 -19.13 44.40 -12.00
CA TYR A 94 -20.01 44.64 -10.86
C TYR A 94 -19.94 46.10 -10.37
N GLU A 95 -18.74 46.66 -10.23
CA GLU A 95 -18.56 48.08 -9.88
C GLU A 95 -19.24 49.00 -10.91
N ASN A 96 -19.04 48.73 -12.20
CA ASN A 96 -19.68 49.48 -13.28
C ASN A 96 -21.21 49.35 -13.24
N PHE A 97 -21.71 48.16 -12.94
CA PHE A 97 -23.14 47.87 -12.82
C PHE A 97 -23.80 48.60 -11.64
N GLU A 98 -23.22 48.57 -10.44
CA GLU A 98 -23.81 49.29 -9.31
C GLU A 98 -23.73 50.81 -9.50
N ASN A 99 -22.64 51.31 -10.08
CA ASN A 99 -22.50 52.73 -10.39
C ASN A 99 -23.49 53.22 -11.45
N SER A 100 -23.89 52.37 -12.40
CA SER A 100 -24.90 52.72 -13.42
C SER A 100 -26.32 52.74 -12.86
N ILE A 101 -26.62 51.95 -11.82
CA ILE A 101 -27.91 51.96 -11.13
C ILE A 101 -28.01 53.13 -10.14
N SER A 102 -27.05 53.25 -9.22
CA SER A 102 -27.02 54.34 -8.24
C SER A 102 -25.63 54.48 -7.61
N ARG A 103 -24.94 55.59 -7.89
CA ARG A 103 -23.62 55.88 -7.31
C ARG A 103 -23.63 55.95 -5.78
N ALA A 104 -24.75 56.39 -5.18
CA ALA A 104 -24.88 56.48 -3.73
C ALA A 104 -24.96 55.09 -3.08
N LEU A 105 -25.75 54.17 -3.65
CA LEU A 105 -25.87 52.80 -3.17
C LEU A 105 -24.61 51.97 -3.49
N ALA A 106 -23.98 52.23 -4.65
CA ALA A 106 -22.77 51.54 -5.09
C ALA A 106 -21.65 51.64 -4.06
N LYS A 107 -21.42 52.82 -3.47
CA LYS A 107 -20.35 53.01 -2.47
C LYS A 107 -20.49 52.06 -1.28
N GLY A 108 -21.72 51.86 -0.79
CA GLY A 108 -21.98 50.93 0.32
C GLY A 108 -21.80 49.46 -0.08
N LEU A 109 -22.43 49.05 -1.17
CA LEU A 109 -22.39 47.66 -1.65
C LEU A 109 -21.00 47.21 -2.09
N VAL A 110 -20.26 48.08 -2.78
CA VAL A 110 -18.88 47.80 -3.21
C VAL A 110 -17.98 47.69 -1.98
N SER A 111 -18.10 48.59 -1.00
CA SER A 111 -17.31 48.51 0.24
C SER A 111 -17.60 47.24 1.05
N GLU A 112 -18.84 46.76 1.04
CA GLU A 112 -19.22 45.52 1.75
C GLU A 112 -18.62 44.26 1.08
N TYR A 113 -18.63 44.21 -0.26
CA TYR A 113 -18.16 43.03 -1.00
C TYR A 113 -16.66 43.05 -1.32
N GLN A 114 -15.99 44.20 -1.25
CA GLN A 114 -14.55 44.34 -1.47
C GLN A 114 -13.70 43.33 -0.67
N PRO A 115 -13.87 43.14 0.65
CA PRO A 115 -13.08 42.15 1.39
C PRO A 115 -13.39 40.71 0.95
N LYS A 116 -14.65 40.40 0.63
CA LYS A 116 -15.07 39.07 0.15
C LYS A 116 -14.43 38.74 -1.20
N TYR A 117 -14.42 39.71 -2.12
CA TYR A 117 -13.72 39.61 -3.40
C TYR A 117 -12.20 39.47 -3.22
N ASN A 118 -11.57 40.27 -2.36
CA ASN A 118 -10.13 40.18 -2.10
C ASN A 118 -9.72 38.78 -1.60
N SER A 119 -10.52 38.19 -0.71
CA SER A 119 -10.35 36.80 -0.26
C SER A 119 -10.52 35.79 -1.41
N ALA A 120 -11.59 35.90 -2.20
CA ALA A 120 -11.82 35.01 -3.34
C ALA A 120 -10.69 35.09 -4.38
N ARG A 121 -10.17 36.30 -4.63
CA ARG A 121 -9.03 36.53 -5.53
C ARG A 121 -7.73 35.93 -4.99
N ALA A 122 -7.48 36.01 -3.68
CA ALA A 122 -6.31 35.38 -3.07
C ALA A 122 -6.36 33.86 -3.22
N VAL A 123 -7.50 33.24 -2.89
CA VAL A 123 -7.72 31.79 -3.07
C VAL A 123 -7.57 31.38 -4.53
N TYR A 124 -8.08 32.19 -5.46
CA TYR A 124 -7.90 31.95 -6.90
C TYR A 124 -6.42 31.91 -7.29
N ARG A 125 -5.61 32.87 -6.84
CA ARG A 125 -4.17 32.93 -7.16
C ARG A 125 -3.41 31.70 -6.66
N GLU A 126 -3.79 31.17 -5.50
CA GLU A 126 -3.21 29.93 -4.98
C GLU A 126 -3.69 28.71 -5.75
N ARG A 127 -5.01 28.55 -5.92
CA ARG A 127 -5.60 27.44 -6.67
C ARG A 127 -5.03 27.32 -8.08
N LYS A 128 -4.83 28.46 -8.76
CA LYS A 128 -4.27 28.53 -10.11
C LYS A 128 -2.91 27.83 -10.20
N LYS A 129 -2.04 27.97 -9.19
CA LYS A 129 -0.71 27.33 -9.19
C LYS A 129 -0.82 25.81 -9.33
N TYR A 130 -1.76 25.20 -8.61
CA TYR A 130 -2.00 23.76 -8.68
C TYR A 130 -2.72 23.35 -9.99
N THR A 131 -3.65 24.16 -10.46
CA THR A 131 -4.39 23.90 -11.72
C THR A 131 -3.48 23.99 -12.96
N ASP A 132 -2.49 24.89 -12.94
CA ASP A 132 -1.54 25.07 -14.04
C ASP A 132 -0.53 23.90 -14.15
N GLU A 133 -0.31 23.13 -13.07
CA GLU A 133 0.50 21.89 -13.10
C GLU A 133 -0.24 20.70 -13.76
N ILE A 134 -1.56 20.80 -13.91
CA ILE A 134 -2.41 19.70 -14.41
C ILE A 134 -2.53 19.77 -15.94
N ASP A 135 -2.29 18.64 -16.61
CA ASP A 135 -2.56 18.47 -18.03
C ASP A 135 -4.02 18.07 -18.27
N TRP A 136 -4.80 19.03 -18.78
CA TRP A 136 -6.22 18.87 -19.06
C TRP A 136 -6.54 18.05 -20.31
N ASN A 137 -5.52 17.70 -21.12
CA ASN A 137 -5.67 16.90 -22.34
C ASN A 137 -5.30 15.42 -22.13
N MET A 138 -4.89 15.04 -20.93
CA MET A 138 -4.56 13.66 -20.59
C MET A 138 -5.78 12.75 -20.72
N LEU A 139 -5.57 11.56 -21.27
CA LEU A 139 -6.59 10.51 -21.30
C LEU A 139 -6.48 9.63 -20.07
N ALA A 140 -7.61 9.10 -19.61
CA ALA A 140 -7.62 8.13 -18.52
C ALA A 140 -7.05 6.80 -18.99
N ILE A 141 -5.81 6.52 -18.58
CA ILE A 141 -5.07 5.29 -18.89
C ILE A 141 -4.73 4.60 -17.56
N PRO A 142 -4.77 3.26 -17.47
CA PRO A 142 -4.30 2.55 -16.29
C PRO A 142 -2.80 2.82 -16.02
N PRO A 143 -2.37 2.85 -14.74
CA PRO A 143 -0.96 3.05 -14.42
C PRO A 143 -0.11 1.96 -15.09
N SER A 144 0.78 2.35 -16.00
CA SER A 144 1.68 1.41 -16.66
C SER A 144 2.86 1.13 -15.72
N GLY A 145 2.86 -0.04 -15.06
CA GLY A 145 3.93 -0.48 -14.16
C GLY A 145 5.30 -0.73 -14.83
N SER A 146 5.50 -0.25 -16.04
CA SER A 146 6.82 -0.28 -16.69
C SER A 146 7.76 0.71 -16.00
N SER A 147 9.05 0.39 -15.91
CA SER A 147 10.10 1.34 -15.48
C SER A 147 10.26 2.57 -16.38
N LYS A 148 9.48 2.63 -17.47
CA LYS A 148 9.23 3.78 -18.33
C LYS A 148 7.82 4.35 -18.13
N ALA A 149 7.25 4.23 -16.93
CA ALA A 149 6.15 5.08 -16.51
C ALA A 149 6.54 6.49 -16.92
N ILE A 150 5.79 7.04 -17.88
CA ILE A 150 6.11 8.33 -18.48
C ILE A 150 6.19 9.27 -17.27
N PRO A 151 7.30 9.99 -17.02
CA PRO A 151 7.44 10.85 -15.84
C PRO A 151 6.25 11.80 -15.65
N SER A 152 5.54 12.09 -16.75
CA SER A 152 4.26 12.78 -16.79
C SER A 152 3.14 12.15 -15.93
N GLU A 153 2.92 10.83 -15.91
CA GLU A 153 1.77 10.20 -15.23
C GLU A 153 1.84 10.36 -13.71
N GLU A 154 2.99 10.04 -13.12
CA GLU A 154 3.20 10.17 -11.68
C GLU A 154 3.22 11.65 -11.25
N MET A 155 3.78 12.54 -12.09
CA MET A 155 3.69 13.98 -11.88
C MET A 155 2.24 14.47 -11.89
N GLN A 156 1.40 13.97 -12.82
CA GLN A 156 -0.01 14.31 -12.88
C GLN A 156 -0.79 13.77 -11.67
N TRP A 157 -0.53 12.53 -11.27
CA TRP A 157 -1.10 11.97 -10.04
C TRP A 157 -0.75 12.80 -8.80
N MET A 158 0.51 13.19 -8.65
CA MET A 158 0.96 14.08 -7.58
C MET A 158 0.29 15.46 -7.64
N ALA A 159 0.17 16.05 -8.83
CA ALA A 159 -0.46 17.35 -9.03
C ALA A 159 -1.94 17.32 -8.59
N TRP A 160 -2.68 16.27 -8.97
CA TRP A 160 -4.06 16.07 -8.52
C TRP A 160 -4.16 15.90 -7.01
N LYS A 161 -3.26 15.13 -6.38
CA LYS A 161 -3.24 14.98 -4.90
C LYS A 161 -2.96 16.30 -4.18
N LYS A 162 -2.05 17.13 -4.69
CA LYS A 162 -1.80 18.47 -4.14
C LYS A 162 -3.06 19.35 -4.24
N LEU A 163 -3.75 19.34 -5.38
CA LEU A 163 -5.00 20.09 -5.54
C LEU A 163 -6.10 19.59 -4.58
N LEU A 164 -6.25 18.28 -4.41
CA LEU A 164 -7.19 17.69 -3.46
C LEU A 164 -6.87 18.09 -2.01
N ALA A 165 -5.59 18.06 -1.63
CA ALA A 165 -5.15 18.50 -0.31
C ALA A 165 -5.44 19.98 -0.07
N PHE A 166 -5.21 20.83 -1.08
CA PHE A 166 -5.55 22.25 -1.05
C PHE A 166 -7.06 22.47 -0.82
N GLU A 167 -7.94 21.77 -1.55
CA GLU A 167 -9.39 21.92 -1.35
C GLU A 167 -9.85 21.39 0.01
N LYS A 168 -9.26 20.29 0.51
CA LYS A 168 -9.53 19.74 1.85
C LYS A 168 -9.13 20.70 2.98
N ALA A 169 -8.10 21.52 2.77
CA ALA A 169 -7.68 22.54 3.74
C ALA A 169 -8.68 23.70 3.89
N ASN A 170 -9.71 23.78 3.03
CA ASN A 170 -10.73 24.83 3.04
C ASN A 170 -10.13 26.26 3.13
N PRO A 171 -9.30 26.67 2.15
CA PRO A 171 -8.59 27.95 2.19
C PRO A 171 -9.54 29.16 2.22
N GLN A 172 -10.74 29.03 1.63
CA GLN A 172 -11.75 30.09 1.64
C GLN A 172 -12.55 30.15 2.96
N ARG A 173 -12.34 29.21 3.90
CA ARG A 173 -13.05 29.12 5.19
C ARG A 173 -14.57 29.19 5.03
N ILE A 174 -15.07 28.51 4.00
CA ILE A 174 -16.51 28.42 3.74
C ILE A 174 -17.14 27.37 4.65
N ASP A 175 -18.48 27.41 4.74
CA ASP A 175 -19.26 26.41 5.44
C ASP A 175 -18.89 24.98 5.02
N SER A 176 -18.93 24.06 6.00
CA SER A 176 -18.53 22.66 5.83
C SER A 176 -19.30 21.93 4.74
N ALA A 177 -20.60 22.19 4.57
CA ALA A 177 -21.40 21.54 3.53
C ALA A 177 -21.01 22.01 2.14
N TYR A 178 -20.69 23.31 1.98
CA TYR A 178 -20.18 23.84 0.72
C TYR A 178 -18.74 23.41 0.43
N ALA A 179 -17.88 23.34 1.46
CA ALA A 179 -16.52 22.79 1.34
C ALA A 179 -16.58 21.33 0.85
N ASN A 180 -17.42 20.50 1.44
CA ASN A 180 -17.62 19.11 1.02
C ASN A 180 -18.08 19.02 -0.44
N LYS A 181 -19.03 19.86 -0.89
CA LYS A 181 -19.44 19.89 -2.30
C LYS A 181 -18.29 20.22 -3.24
N ARG A 182 -17.39 21.13 -2.86
CA ARG A 182 -16.19 21.45 -3.66
C ARG A 182 -15.20 20.29 -3.71
N ILE A 183 -14.94 19.66 -2.58
CA ILE A 183 -14.03 18.50 -2.50
C ILE A 183 -14.56 17.36 -3.36
N VAL A 184 -15.87 17.06 -3.26
CA VAL A 184 -16.57 16.09 -4.10
C VAL A 184 -16.43 16.45 -5.59
N PHE A 185 -16.64 17.72 -5.94
CA PHE A 185 -16.47 18.17 -7.32
C PHE A 185 -15.04 17.95 -7.83
N THR A 186 -14.02 18.27 -7.02
CA THR A 186 -12.61 18.06 -7.37
C THR A 186 -12.28 16.58 -7.52
N TYR A 187 -12.82 15.70 -6.67
CA TYR A 187 -12.70 14.26 -6.84
C TYR A 187 -13.33 13.76 -8.14
N GLU A 188 -14.54 14.22 -8.48
CA GLU A 188 -15.18 13.85 -9.75
C GLU A 188 -14.40 14.37 -10.97
N GLN A 189 -13.75 15.55 -10.87
CA GLN A 189 -12.82 16.01 -11.92
C GLN A 189 -11.57 15.14 -11.99
N CYS A 190 -10.95 14.81 -10.85
CA CYS A 190 -9.78 13.94 -10.79
C CYS A 190 -10.07 12.58 -11.43
N LEU A 191 -11.23 11.98 -11.16
CA LEU A 191 -11.65 10.70 -11.72
C LEU A 191 -11.92 10.73 -13.23
N MET A 192 -12.07 11.90 -13.86
CA MET A 192 -12.13 11.98 -15.32
C MET A 192 -10.78 11.64 -15.97
N TYR A 193 -9.68 11.87 -15.25
CA TYR A 193 -8.31 11.69 -15.73
C TYR A 193 -7.63 10.46 -15.12
N LEU A 194 -7.85 10.22 -13.82
CA LEU A 194 -7.26 9.13 -13.05
C LEU A 194 -8.30 8.04 -12.75
N TYR A 195 -9.16 7.73 -13.73
CA TYR A 195 -10.28 6.79 -13.57
C TYR A 195 -9.83 5.39 -13.16
N HIS A 196 -8.65 4.97 -13.63
CA HIS A 196 -8.10 3.63 -13.42
C HIS A 196 -7.21 3.49 -12.19
N TYR A 197 -7.18 4.51 -11.32
CA TYR A 197 -6.32 4.56 -10.14
C TYR A 197 -7.13 4.14 -8.89
N PRO A 198 -6.88 2.95 -8.30
CA PRO A 198 -7.65 2.46 -7.16
C PRO A 198 -7.53 3.35 -5.91
N ASP A 199 -6.38 3.96 -5.70
CA ASP A 199 -6.10 4.80 -4.54
C ASP A 199 -7.00 6.06 -4.51
N ILE A 200 -7.26 6.68 -5.67
CA ILE A 200 -8.15 7.84 -5.78
C ILE A 200 -9.58 7.46 -5.43
N TRP A 201 -10.07 6.31 -5.90
CA TRP A 201 -11.40 5.80 -5.53
C TRP A 201 -11.52 5.51 -4.04
N TYR A 202 -10.50 4.85 -3.47
CA TYR A 202 -10.45 4.54 -2.04
C TYR A 202 -10.44 5.82 -1.19
N GLU A 203 -9.60 6.79 -1.50
CA GLU A 203 -9.55 8.07 -0.80
C GLU A 203 -10.88 8.83 -0.89
N TYR A 204 -11.51 8.82 -2.07
CA TYR A 204 -12.78 9.49 -2.28
C TYR A 204 -13.92 8.86 -1.46
N ALA A 205 -14.02 7.52 -1.45
CA ALA A 205 -15.02 6.84 -0.65
C ALA A 205 -14.76 7.00 0.85
N THR A 206 -13.50 6.90 1.28
CA THR A 206 -13.08 7.10 2.67
C THR A 206 -13.37 8.52 3.15
N TRP A 207 -13.24 9.53 2.29
CA TRP A 207 -13.63 10.90 2.60
C TRP A 207 -15.11 11.01 2.96
N HIS A 208 -16.00 10.41 2.15
CA HIS A 208 -17.44 10.37 2.45
C HIS A 208 -17.75 9.60 3.73
N ALA A 209 -17.08 8.48 3.97
CA ALA A 209 -17.26 7.69 5.19
C ALA A 209 -16.85 8.49 6.44
N LYS A 210 -15.70 9.18 6.41
CA LYS A 210 -15.21 10.05 7.50
C LYS A 210 -16.11 11.27 7.73
N ALA A 211 -16.72 11.79 6.67
CA ALA A 211 -17.70 12.87 6.76
C ALA A 211 -19.08 12.41 7.29
N GLY A 212 -19.25 11.12 7.62
CA GLY A 212 -20.51 10.55 8.10
C GLY A 212 -21.53 10.24 7.00
N SER A 213 -21.16 10.42 5.72
CA SER A 213 -22.04 10.18 4.56
C SER A 213 -21.83 8.78 3.99
N VAL A 214 -22.16 7.74 4.77
CA VAL A 214 -21.91 6.33 4.43
C VAL A 214 -22.61 5.92 3.13
N ASP A 215 -23.85 6.36 2.89
CA ASP A 215 -24.59 6.05 1.66
C ASP A 215 -23.89 6.57 0.40
N SER A 216 -23.25 7.75 0.50
CA SER A 216 -22.45 8.31 -0.58
C SER A 216 -21.17 7.50 -0.78
N ALA A 217 -20.50 7.08 0.30
CA ALA A 217 -19.32 6.22 0.23
C ALA A 217 -19.63 4.89 -0.48
N ILE A 218 -20.77 4.26 -0.16
CA ILE A 218 -21.23 3.03 -0.83
C ILE A 218 -21.42 3.26 -2.33
N LYS A 219 -22.09 4.36 -2.72
CA LYS A 219 -22.26 4.69 -4.15
C LYS A 219 -20.93 4.90 -4.86
N VAL A 220 -19.93 5.49 -4.19
CA VAL A 220 -18.58 5.64 -4.73
C VAL A 220 -17.91 4.30 -4.90
N PHE A 221 -17.92 3.42 -3.88
CA PHE A 221 -17.34 2.08 -4.00
C PHE A 221 -18.02 1.22 -5.07
N GLN A 222 -19.35 1.27 -5.17
CA GLN A 222 -20.09 0.57 -6.23
C GLN A 222 -19.73 1.07 -7.63
N ARG A 223 -19.45 2.38 -7.79
CA ARG A 223 -18.91 2.92 -9.04
C ARG A 223 -17.48 2.46 -9.27
N ALA A 224 -16.65 2.45 -8.23
CA ALA A 224 -15.26 2.00 -8.29
C ALA A 224 -15.14 0.54 -8.74
N LEU A 225 -15.97 -0.36 -8.20
CA LEU A 225 -15.98 -1.77 -8.60
C LEU A 225 -16.50 -2.00 -10.02
N LYS A 226 -17.39 -1.12 -10.53
CA LYS A 226 -17.78 -1.14 -11.95
C LYS A 226 -16.68 -0.61 -12.86
N ALA A 227 -15.89 0.34 -12.37
CA ALA A 227 -14.75 0.91 -13.09
C ALA A 227 -13.57 -0.07 -13.15
N LEU A 228 -13.30 -0.74 -12.03
CA LEU A 228 -12.13 -1.58 -11.77
C LEU A 228 -12.58 -2.89 -11.10
N PRO A 229 -13.22 -3.81 -11.85
CA PRO A 229 -13.70 -5.07 -11.30
C PRO A 229 -12.56 -5.98 -10.80
N ASP A 230 -11.39 -5.89 -11.42
CA ASP A 230 -10.22 -6.72 -11.07
C ASP A 230 -9.49 -6.23 -9.82
N SER A 231 -9.90 -5.08 -9.25
CA SER A 231 -9.23 -4.52 -8.06
C SER A 231 -9.70 -5.23 -6.79
N GLU A 232 -8.89 -6.20 -6.33
CA GLU A 232 -9.11 -6.84 -5.04
C GLU A 232 -9.11 -5.84 -3.87
N MET A 233 -8.20 -4.86 -3.92
CA MET A 233 -8.05 -3.82 -2.89
C MET A 233 -9.33 -3.02 -2.68
N LEU A 234 -9.98 -2.56 -3.75
CA LEU A 234 -11.24 -1.83 -3.66
C LEU A 234 -12.38 -2.72 -3.15
N SER A 235 -12.37 -4.01 -3.50
CA SER A 235 -13.35 -4.97 -3.05
C SER A 235 -13.23 -5.23 -1.54
N TYR A 236 -12.00 -5.39 -1.04
CA TYR A 236 -11.75 -5.52 0.39
C TYR A 236 -12.17 -4.26 1.15
N ALA A 237 -11.79 -3.08 0.68
CA ALA A 237 -12.18 -1.81 1.31
C ALA A 237 -13.70 -1.61 1.34
N TYR A 238 -14.41 -2.00 0.27
CA TYR A 238 -15.86 -1.94 0.23
C TYR A 238 -16.49 -2.95 1.20
N ALA A 239 -15.98 -4.19 1.24
CA ALA A 239 -16.46 -5.21 2.17
C ALA A 239 -16.25 -4.80 3.64
N GLU A 240 -15.11 -4.17 3.97
CA GLU A 240 -14.83 -3.62 5.31
C GLU A 240 -15.80 -2.48 5.67
N LEU A 241 -16.13 -1.58 4.74
CA LEU A 241 -17.13 -0.55 4.96
C LEU A 241 -18.50 -1.18 5.26
N GLU A 242 -18.90 -2.18 4.49
CA GLU A 242 -20.14 -2.95 4.66
C GLU A 242 -20.18 -3.72 5.99
N GLU A 243 -19.05 -4.29 6.43
CA GLU A 243 -18.89 -4.94 7.73
C GLU A 243 -19.00 -3.92 8.87
N SER A 244 -18.36 -2.75 8.75
CA SER A 244 -18.36 -1.70 9.78
C SER A 244 -19.74 -1.12 10.09
N ARG A 245 -20.66 -1.17 9.12
CA ARG A 245 -22.06 -0.76 9.31
C ARG A 245 -22.98 -1.89 9.80
N GLY A 246 -22.45 -3.09 10.00
CA GLY A 246 -23.20 -4.29 10.40
C GLY A 246 -23.92 -5.01 9.26
N ALA A 247 -23.70 -4.65 8.00
CA ALA A 247 -24.32 -5.29 6.84
C ALA A 247 -23.53 -6.52 6.38
N ILE A 248 -23.42 -7.50 7.28
CA ILE A 248 -22.61 -8.71 7.10
C ILE A 248 -22.94 -9.45 5.80
N GLN A 249 -24.23 -9.59 5.45
CA GLN A 249 -24.64 -10.28 4.22
C GLN A 249 -24.20 -9.54 2.94
N ALA A 250 -24.18 -8.20 2.97
CA ALA A 250 -23.71 -7.41 1.84
C ALA A 250 -22.18 -7.53 1.69
N ALA A 251 -21.43 -7.48 2.80
CA ALA A 251 -19.99 -7.73 2.80
C ALA A 251 -19.66 -9.14 2.28
N LYS A 252 -20.39 -10.16 2.72
CA LYS A 252 -20.24 -11.54 2.25
C LYS A 252 -20.43 -11.65 0.73
N LYS A 253 -21.47 -11.00 0.19
CA LYS A 253 -21.72 -10.98 -1.27
C LYS A 253 -20.58 -10.35 -2.06
N VAL A 254 -19.92 -9.33 -1.50
CA VAL A 254 -18.74 -8.69 -2.13
C VAL A 254 -17.58 -9.68 -2.19
N TYR A 255 -17.27 -10.35 -1.07
CA TYR A 255 -16.25 -11.40 -1.08
C TYR A 255 -16.60 -12.55 -2.02
N GLU A 256 -17.85 -13.03 -2.03
CA GLU A 256 -18.31 -14.07 -2.95
C GLU A 256 -18.15 -13.68 -4.42
N SER A 257 -18.37 -12.40 -4.75
CA SER A 257 -18.18 -11.90 -6.12
C SER A 257 -16.73 -11.96 -6.62
N LEU A 258 -15.74 -11.95 -5.71
CA LEU A 258 -14.32 -12.12 -6.08
C LEU A 258 -13.99 -13.54 -6.55
N PHE A 259 -14.80 -14.52 -6.18
CA PHE A 259 -14.60 -15.93 -6.53
C PHE A 259 -15.41 -16.38 -7.77
N GLY A 260 -16.33 -15.55 -8.26
CA GLY A 260 -17.37 -15.91 -9.22
C GLY A 260 -16.89 -16.43 -10.59
N ASP A 261 -15.69 -16.05 -11.02
CA ASP A 261 -15.15 -16.41 -12.34
C ASP A 261 -14.13 -17.56 -12.32
N GLY A 262 -13.84 -18.14 -11.14
CA GLY A 262 -12.96 -19.31 -10.98
C GLY A 262 -11.47 -19.09 -11.30
N SER A 263 -11.12 -18.11 -12.13
CA SER A 263 -9.75 -17.78 -12.55
C SER A 263 -9.06 -16.74 -11.66
N ASN A 264 -9.81 -15.96 -10.88
CA ASN A 264 -9.30 -14.77 -10.17
C ASN A 264 -9.13 -14.96 -8.65
N ALA A 265 -9.39 -16.17 -8.13
CA ALA A 265 -9.28 -16.42 -6.69
C ALA A 265 -7.79 -16.50 -6.27
N SER A 266 -7.22 -15.37 -5.85
CA SER A 266 -5.88 -15.32 -5.27
C SER A 266 -5.84 -15.95 -3.88
N ALA A 267 -4.65 -16.36 -3.42
CA ALA A 267 -4.47 -16.83 -2.04
C ALA A 267 -4.93 -15.77 -1.02
N LEU A 268 -4.71 -14.49 -1.32
CA LEU A 268 -5.12 -13.37 -0.47
C LEU A 268 -6.64 -13.28 -0.35
N SER A 269 -7.38 -13.47 -1.44
CA SER A 269 -8.84 -13.45 -1.43
C SER A 269 -9.42 -14.53 -0.51
N HIS A 270 -8.87 -15.75 -0.56
CA HIS A 270 -9.24 -16.82 0.37
C HIS A 270 -8.92 -16.46 1.83
N ILE A 271 -7.73 -15.92 2.10
CA ILE A 271 -7.30 -15.53 3.45
C ILE A 271 -8.24 -14.44 4.01
N GLN A 272 -8.56 -13.42 3.22
CA GLN A 272 -9.43 -12.33 3.65
C GLN A 272 -10.86 -12.83 3.92
N PHE A 273 -11.38 -13.73 3.06
CA PHE A 273 -12.71 -14.27 3.28
C PHE A 273 -12.77 -15.21 4.50
N ILE A 274 -11.74 -16.03 4.76
CA ILE A 274 -11.64 -16.81 5.99
C ILE A 274 -11.66 -15.89 7.22
N ARG A 275 -10.87 -14.80 7.20
CA ARG A 275 -10.85 -13.80 8.28
C ARG A 275 -12.22 -13.17 8.51
N PHE A 276 -12.91 -12.80 7.44
CA PHE A 276 -14.27 -12.27 7.49
C PHE A 276 -15.26 -13.28 8.09
N LEU A 277 -15.28 -14.53 7.60
CA LEU A 277 -16.17 -15.57 8.12
C LEU A 277 -15.89 -15.85 9.60
N ARG A 278 -14.62 -15.86 10.02
CA ARG A 278 -14.24 -16.05 11.42
C ARG A 278 -14.82 -14.94 12.31
N ARG A 279 -14.76 -13.68 11.87
CA ARG A 279 -15.29 -12.52 12.62
C ARG A 279 -16.81 -12.47 12.64
N SER A 280 -17.46 -12.87 11.56
CA SER A 280 -18.91 -12.68 11.37
C SER A 280 -19.76 -13.90 11.71
N GLU A 281 -19.31 -15.10 11.35
CA GLU A 281 -20.04 -16.36 11.47
C GLU A 281 -19.39 -17.36 12.44
N GLY A 282 -18.17 -17.08 12.93
CA GLY A 282 -17.46 -17.88 13.92
C GLY A 282 -16.39 -18.82 13.33
N VAL A 283 -15.71 -19.54 14.23
CA VAL A 283 -14.53 -20.38 13.91
C VAL A 283 -14.93 -21.59 13.06
N GLU A 284 -16.10 -22.18 13.31
CA GLU A 284 -16.60 -23.34 12.59
C GLU A 284 -16.90 -23.02 11.12
N ALA A 285 -17.48 -21.83 10.85
CA ALA A 285 -17.74 -21.36 9.50
C ALA A 285 -16.43 -21.14 8.72
N ALA A 286 -15.45 -20.49 9.36
CA ALA A 286 -14.11 -20.30 8.79
C ALA A 286 -13.41 -21.64 8.49
N ARG A 287 -13.51 -22.62 9.40
CA ARG A 287 -12.97 -23.98 9.22
C ARG A 287 -13.61 -24.69 8.05
N LYS A 288 -14.94 -24.64 7.95
CA LYS A 288 -15.70 -25.26 6.86
C LYS A 288 -15.25 -24.70 5.50
N TYR A 289 -15.12 -23.38 5.40
CA TYR A 289 -14.65 -22.74 4.17
C TYR A 289 -13.18 -23.06 3.87
N PHE A 290 -12.30 -23.09 4.87
CA PHE A 290 -10.90 -23.49 4.68
C PHE A 290 -10.79 -24.90 4.07
N VAL A 291 -11.57 -25.87 4.56
CA VAL A 291 -11.60 -27.23 3.99
C VAL A 291 -12.02 -27.23 2.53
N ASP A 292 -12.91 -26.32 2.14
CA ASP A 292 -13.35 -26.18 0.76
C ASP A 292 -12.30 -25.47 -0.12
N ALA A 293 -11.72 -24.37 0.36
CA ALA A 293 -10.67 -23.62 -0.32
C ALA A 293 -9.46 -24.50 -0.69
N ARG A 294 -9.12 -25.50 0.15
CA ARG A 294 -8.05 -26.47 -0.11
C ARG A 294 -8.25 -27.32 -1.36
N LYS A 295 -9.50 -27.50 -1.80
CA LYS A 295 -9.84 -28.23 -3.03
C LYS A 295 -9.60 -27.40 -4.28
N SER A 296 -9.48 -26.08 -4.14
CA SER A 296 -9.20 -25.19 -5.27
C SER A 296 -7.81 -25.51 -5.85
N PRO A 297 -7.67 -25.59 -7.19
CA PRO A 297 -6.38 -25.82 -7.83
C PRO A 297 -5.39 -24.68 -7.53
N ASN A 298 -5.89 -23.45 -7.33
CA ASN A 298 -5.08 -22.25 -7.08
C ASN A 298 -4.75 -22.00 -5.60
N CYS A 299 -5.06 -22.95 -4.71
CA CYS A 299 -4.73 -22.80 -3.28
C CYS A 299 -3.22 -22.94 -3.06
N THR A 300 -2.56 -21.83 -2.71
CA THR A 300 -1.13 -21.82 -2.33
C THR A 300 -0.93 -22.11 -0.84
N TYR A 301 0.32 -22.32 -0.44
CA TYR A 301 0.68 -22.60 0.96
C TYR A 301 0.28 -21.47 1.93
N HIS A 302 0.24 -20.22 1.44
CA HIS A 302 -0.12 -19.03 2.23
C HIS A 302 -1.48 -19.17 2.93
N VAL A 303 -2.44 -19.87 2.31
CA VAL A 303 -3.77 -20.09 2.90
C VAL A 303 -3.68 -21.02 4.11
N TYR A 304 -2.81 -22.04 4.05
CA TYR A 304 -2.57 -22.96 5.17
C TYR A 304 -1.88 -22.24 6.33
N VAL A 305 -0.80 -21.50 6.04
CA VAL A 305 -0.06 -20.71 7.03
C VAL A 305 -0.99 -19.73 7.73
N ALA A 306 -1.74 -18.93 6.97
CA ALA A 306 -2.65 -17.95 7.52
C ALA A 306 -3.73 -18.59 8.41
N TYR A 307 -4.34 -19.70 7.98
CA TYR A 307 -5.35 -20.40 8.79
C TYR A 307 -4.76 -21.01 10.06
N ALA A 308 -3.60 -21.66 9.97
CA ALA A 308 -2.92 -22.23 11.14
C ALA A 308 -2.55 -21.15 12.16
N MET A 309 -2.00 -20.01 11.69
CA MET A 309 -1.66 -18.88 12.54
C MET A 309 -2.89 -18.22 13.15
N MET A 310 -4.03 -18.17 12.46
CA MET A 310 -5.29 -17.72 13.06
C MET A 310 -5.74 -18.66 14.18
N ALA A 311 -5.72 -19.97 13.95
CA ALA A 311 -6.07 -20.97 14.97
C ALA A 311 -5.16 -20.89 16.20
N PHE A 312 -3.85 -20.67 15.99
CA PHE A 312 -2.89 -20.52 17.07
C PHE A 312 -3.03 -19.19 17.83
N CYS A 313 -2.95 -18.06 17.11
CA CYS A 313 -2.88 -16.75 17.73
C CYS A 313 -4.23 -16.28 18.29
N LEU A 314 -5.33 -16.57 17.60
CA LEU A 314 -6.66 -16.04 17.92
C LEU A 314 -7.51 -17.06 18.67
N ASP A 315 -7.55 -18.30 18.19
CA ASP A 315 -8.42 -19.33 18.77
C ASP A 315 -7.72 -20.13 19.89
N LYS A 316 -6.41 -19.89 20.10
CA LYS A 316 -5.55 -20.56 21.10
C LYS A 316 -5.53 -22.08 20.99
N ASP A 317 -5.74 -22.61 19.77
CA ASP A 317 -5.75 -24.04 19.48
C ASP A 317 -4.47 -24.45 18.74
N ALA A 318 -3.39 -24.65 19.52
CA ALA A 318 -2.10 -25.08 19.00
C ALA A 318 -2.17 -26.46 18.34
N LYS A 319 -3.05 -27.36 18.80
CA LYS A 319 -3.22 -28.69 18.20
C LYS A 319 -3.82 -28.59 16.81
N MET A 320 -4.84 -27.75 16.63
CA MET A 320 -5.42 -27.49 15.32
C MET A 320 -4.40 -26.84 14.39
N ALA A 321 -3.64 -25.85 14.86
CA ALA A 321 -2.59 -25.21 14.07
C ALA A 321 -1.55 -26.22 13.59
N HIS A 322 -1.04 -27.07 14.49
CA HIS A 322 -0.10 -28.15 14.16
C HIS A 322 -0.69 -29.13 13.13
N ASN A 323 -1.94 -29.56 13.31
CA ASN A 323 -2.63 -30.43 12.35
C ASN A 323 -2.77 -29.82 10.95
N VAL A 324 -2.98 -28.50 10.87
CA VAL A 324 -3.06 -27.78 9.59
C VAL A 324 -1.69 -27.71 8.92
N PHE A 325 -0.62 -27.46 9.69
CA PHE A 325 0.74 -27.48 9.18
C PHE A 325 1.15 -28.87 8.68
N GLU A 326 0.92 -29.94 9.45
CA GLU A 326 1.19 -31.30 8.97
C GLU A 326 0.37 -31.68 7.72
N ALA A 327 -0.86 -31.17 7.61
CA ALA A 327 -1.68 -31.38 6.41
C ALA A 327 -1.15 -30.62 5.19
N GLY A 328 -0.64 -29.39 5.35
CA GLY A 328 -0.08 -28.60 4.27
C GLY A 328 1.30 -29.10 3.83
N LEU A 329 2.09 -29.63 4.75
CA LEU A 329 3.43 -30.14 4.48
C LEU A 329 3.42 -31.31 3.49
N LYS A 330 2.37 -32.14 3.50
CA LYS A 330 2.17 -33.20 2.49
C LYS A 330 2.09 -32.67 1.05
N ARG A 331 1.72 -31.40 0.86
CA ARG A 331 1.56 -30.76 -0.46
C ARG A 331 2.68 -29.77 -0.77
N PHE A 332 3.24 -29.09 0.23
CA PHE A 332 4.18 -27.98 0.07
C PHE A 332 5.56 -28.25 0.69
N MET A 333 5.98 -29.52 0.78
CA MET A 333 7.32 -29.89 1.26
C MET A 333 8.45 -29.31 0.39
N HIS A 334 8.16 -29.02 -0.88
CA HIS A 334 9.11 -28.45 -1.84
C HIS A 334 9.20 -26.92 -1.79
N GLU A 335 8.44 -26.26 -0.91
CA GLU A 335 8.41 -24.80 -0.81
C GLU A 335 9.18 -24.36 0.45
N PRO A 336 10.41 -23.82 0.33
CA PRO A 336 11.20 -23.37 1.48
C PRO A 336 10.44 -22.39 2.37
N GLY A 337 9.73 -21.44 1.76
CA GLY A 337 8.93 -20.46 2.49
C GLY A 337 7.86 -21.07 3.39
N TYR A 338 7.27 -22.21 2.99
CA TYR A 338 6.30 -22.91 3.83
C TYR A 338 6.96 -23.57 5.05
N ILE A 339 8.13 -24.17 4.85
CA ILE A 339 8.90 -24.84 5.91
C ILE A 339 9.33 -23.83 6.98
N LEU A 340 9.80 -22.65 6.55
CA LEU A 340 10.23 -21.59 7.46
C LEU A 340 9.07 -21.04 8.30
N GLU A 341 7.89 -20.84 7.70
CA GLU A 341 6.69 -20.43 8.44
C GLU A 341 6.21 -21.51 9.42
N TYR A 342 6.36 -22.80 9.07
CA TYR A 342 6.06 -23.89 10.01
C TYR A 342 7.08 -23.95 11.14
N ALA A 343 8.36 -23.75 10.85
CA ALA A 343 9.41 -23.67 11.86
C ALA A 343 9.14 -22.50 12.83
N ASP A 344 8.79 -21.29 12.34
CA ASP A 344 8.41 -20.13 13.18
C ASP A 344 7.26 -20.47 14.14
N PHE A 345 6.25 -21.19 13.66
CA PHE A 345 5.17 -21.68 14.53
C PHE A 345 5.68 -22.64 15.63
N LEU A 346 6.55 -23.59 15.29
CA LEU A 346 7.11 -24.53 16.26
C LEU A 346 8.06 -23.84 17.26
N TYR A 347 8.79 -22.81 16.83
CA TYR A 347 9.59 -21.96 17.72
C TYR A 347 8.71 -21.28 18.76
N ARG A 348 7.56 -20.73 18.35
CA ARG A 348 6.59 -20.12 19.28
C ARG A 348 6.00 -21.12 20.28
N LEU A 349 6.09 -22.42 20.00
CA LEU A 349 5.70 -23.50 20.90
C LEU A 349 6.86 -24.04 21.77
N ASN A 350 8.10 -23.61 21.52
CA ASN A 350 9.31 -24.19 22.09
C ASN A 350 9.39 -25.72 21.89
N ASP A 351 9.03 -26.20 20.69
CA ASP A 351 9.02 -27.64 20.37
C ASP A 351 10.28 -28.05 19.59
N ASP A 352 11.44 -28.02 20.26
CA ASP A 352 12.75 -28.30 19.66
C ASP A 352 12.83 -29.65 18.95
N ARG A 353 12.11 -30.66 19.46
CA ARG A 353 12.09 -31.99 18.86
C ARG A 353 11.46 -31.96 17.48
N ASN A 354 10.30 -31.30 17.36
CA ASN A 354 9.60 -31.18 16.09
C ASN A 354 10.29 -30.20 15.14
N ILE A 355 10.96 -29.16 15.65
CA ILE A 355 11.77 -28.24 14.85
C ILE A 355 12.90 -29.01 14.13
N ARG A 356 13.69 -29.80 14.88
CA ARG A 356 14.76 -30.61 14.29
C ARG A 356 14.23 -31.62 13.27
N ALA A 357 13.18 -32.35 13.63
CA ALA A 357 12.57 -33.33 12.73
C ALA A 357 12.02 -32.68 11.44
N LEU A 358 11.48 -31.47 11.52
CA LEU A 358 11.01 -30.71 10.35
C LEU A 358 12.17 -30.36 9.42
N PHE A 359 13.25 -29.78 9.97
CA PHE A 359 14.42 -29.38 9.19
C PHE A 359 15.15 -30.59 8.58
N GLU A 360 15.37 -31.66 9.34
CA GLU A 360 15.98 -32.89 8.82
C GLU A 360 15.18 -33.49 7.66
N ARG A 361 13.85 -33.53 7.81
CA ARG A 361 12.94 -34.01 6.76
C ARG A 361 12.96 -33.09 5.52
N ALA A 362 13.05 -31.78 5.72
CA ALA A 362 13.13 -30.80 4.63
C ALA A 362 14.44 -30.90 3.85
N LEU A 363 15.58 -30.91 4.54
CA LEU A 363 16.90 -31.01 3.91
C LEU A 363 17.10 -32.35 3.18
N SER A 364 16.44 -33.42 3.64
CA SER A 364 16.44 -34.71 2.95
C SER A 364 15.58 -34.73 1.68
N SER A 365 14.62 -33.82 1.54
CA SER A 365 13.62 -33.82 0.47
C SER A 365 13.81 -32.70 -0.55
N LEU A 366 14.45 -31.59 -0.18
CA LEU A 366 14.64 -30.42 -1.04
C LEU A 366 15.88 -30.55 -1.94
N PRO A 367 15.87 -29.95 -3.14
CA PRO A 367 17.07 -29.82 -3.94
C PRO A 367 18.08 -28.87 -3.24
N PRO A 368 19.40 -29.06 -3.43
CA PRO A 368 20.43 -28.26 -2.75
C PRO A 368 20.25 -26.74 -2.91
N GLU A 369 19.86 -26.30 -4.11
CA GLU A 369 19.69 -24.87 -4.47
C GLU A 369 18.59 -24.18 -3.65
N GLU A 370 17.48 -24.86 -3.37
CA GLU A 370 16.34 -24.31 -2.62
C GLU A 370 16.48 -24.57 -1.11
N SER A 371 17.39 -25.47 -0.71
CA SER A 371 17.62 -25.86 0.68
C SER A 371 18.49 -24.87 1.47
N VAL A 372 19.18 -23.95 0.77
CA VAL A 372 20.15 -23.01 1.38
C VAL A 372 19.52 -22.21 2.50
N GLU A 373 18.36 -21.61 2.25
CA GLU A 373 17.65 -20.81 3.25
C GLU A 373 17.25 -21.65 4.46
N VAL A 374 16.67 -22.82 4.22
CA VAL A 374 16.24 -23.78 5.26
C VAL A 374 17.43 -24.25 6.10
N PHE A 375 18.57 -24.49 5.46
CA PHE A 375 19.82 -24.91 6.11
C PHE A 375 20.37 -23.82 7.03
N PHE A 376 20.40 -22.57 6.59
CA PHE A 376 20.83 -21.45 7.42
C PHE A 376 19.96 -21.28 8.67
N TYR A 377 18.63 -21.36 8.54
CA TYR A 377 17.73 -21.32 9.70
C TYR A 377 17.92 -22.52 10.64
N TYR A 378 18.20 -23.70 10.11
CA TYR A 378 18.51 -24.88 10.93
C TYR A 378 19.84 -24.75 11.67
N LEU A 379 20.88 -24.24 11.02
CA LEU A 379 22.16 -23.98 11.65
C LEU A 379 22.01 -22.97 12.80
N PHE A 380 21.27 -21.90 12.56
CA PHE A 380 20.98 -20.89 13.58
C PHE A 380 20.26 -21.47 14.79
N HIS A 381 19.29 -22.36 14.58
CA HIS A 381 18.64 -23.12 15.66
C HIS A 381 19.64 -23.86 16.55
N CYS A 382 20.54 -24.62 15.91
CA CYS A 382 21.53 -25.44 16.59
C CYS A 382 22.52 -24.58 17.39
N LEU A 383 22.93 -23.44 16.83
CA LEU A 383 23.79 -22.47 17.50
C LEU A 383 23.12 -21.86 18.75
N ILE A 384 21.85 -21.47 18.64
CA ILE A 384 21.10 -20.93 19.78
C ILE A 384 21.00 -21.97 20.89
N LEU A 385 20.60 -23.20 20.57
CA LEU A 385 20.46 -24.27 21.58
C LEU A 385 21.78 -24.61 22.26
N GLN A 386 22.88 -24.56 21.52
CA GLN A 386 24.21 -24.82 22.03
C GLN A 386 24.70 -23.68 22.94
N PHE A 387 24.50 -22.43 22.55
CA PHE A 387 24.85 -21.28 23.38
C PHE A 387 24.04 -21.27 24.69
N LEU A 388 22.73 -21.51 24.62
CA LEU A 388 21.85 -21.66 25.79
C LEU A 388 22.36 -22.73 26.79
N LEU A 389 22.96 -23.81 26.26
CA LEU A 389 23.49 -24.92 27.05
C LEU A 389 24.87 -24.62 27.65
N VAL A 390 25.65 -23.74 27.03
CA VAL A 390 27.02 -23.39 27.41
C VAL A 390 27.10 -22.13 28.28
N SER A 391 26.42 -21.04 27.89
CA SER A 391 26.50 -19.75 28.56
C SER A 391 25.42 -19.54 29.62
N GLY A 392 24.26 -20.18 29.47
CA GLY A 392 23.08 -19.94 30.32
C GLY A 392 22.49 -18.52 30.18
N ASP A 393 23.00 -17.70 29.25
CA ASP A 393 22.51 -16.33 29.01
C ASP A 393 21.28 -16.37 28.10
N LEU A 394 20.12 -16.36 28.75
CA LEU A 394 18.82 -16.46 28.11
C LEU A 394 18.48 -15.20 27.29
N ASP A 395 18.96 -14.03 27.71
CA ASP A 395 18.56 -12.74 27.12
C ASP A 395 19.20 -12.55 25.73
N PHE A 396 20.47 -12.93 25.58
CA PHE A 396 21.16 -12.92 24.29
C PHE A 396 20.60 -13.97 23.31
N CYS A 397 20.29 -15.17 23.80
CA CYS A 397 19.63 -16.21 23.01
C CYS A 397 18.23 -15.80 22.53
N MET A 398 17.44 -15.16 23.40
CA MET A 398 16.12 -14.64 23.02
C MET A 398 16.24 -13.53 21.98
N TRP A 399 17.21 -12.63 22.11
CA TRP A 399 17.44 -11.57 21.12
C TRP A 399 17.81 -12.14 19.74
N MET A 400 18.68 -13.16 19.69
CA MET A 400 19.04 -13.87 18.46
C MET A 400 17.83 -14.58 17.85
N ALA A 401 17.06 -15.32 18.65
CA ALA A 401 15.86 -16.03 18.21
C ALA A 401 14.76 -15.10 17.66
N GLU A 402 14.66 -13.87 18.19
CA GLU A 402 13.68 -12.87 17.76
C GLU A 402 14.09 -12.10 16.50
N ASN A 403 15.36 -12.15 16.08
CA ASN A 403 15.90 -11.36 14.96
C ASN A 403 16.69 -12.17 13.89
N PRO A 404 16.15 -13.28 13.35
CA PRO A 404 16.86 -14.09 12.35
C PRO A 404 17.06 -13.37 11.00
N LYS A 405 16.12 -12.50 10.61
CA LYS A 405 16.13 -11.79 9.31
C LYS A 405 17.18 -10.67 9.22
N SER A 406 17.53 -10.01 10.32
CA SER A 406 18.58 -8.99 10.32
C SER A 406 19.95 -9.61 10.10
N LEU A 407 20.20 -10.79 10.68
CA LEU A 407 21.43 -11.55 10.47
C LEU A 407 21.52 -12.12 9.05
N GLN A 408 20.38 -12.56 8.50
CA GLN A 408 20.28 -13.03 7.10
C GLN A 408 20.60 -11.92 6.09
N SER A 409 20.11 -10.69 6.30
CA SER A 409 20.41 -9.56 5.41
C SER A 409 21.90 -9.18 5.36
N GLN A 410 22.64 -9.39 6.46
CA GLN A 410 24.08 -9.17 6.49
C GLN A 410 24.84 -10.30 5.77
N SER A 411 24.31 -11.53 5.76
CA SER A 411 24.87 -12.65 4.97
C SER A 411 24.57 -12.56 3.47
N GLU A 412 23.41 -12.03 3.05
CA GLU A 412 23.06 -11.86 1.62
C GLU A 412 23.89 -10.77 0.91
N VAL A 413 24.31 -9.73 1.63
CA VAL A 413 25.25 -8.71 1.11
C VAL A 413 26.59 -9.34 0.71
N ILE A 414 26.93 -10.50 1.29
CA ILE A 414 28.20 -11.19 1.10
C ILE A 414 28.10 -12.23 -0.04
N LEU A 415 26.93 -12.86 -0.21
CA LEU A 415 26.65 -13.79 -1.32
C LEU A 415 26.55 -13.12 -2.70
N GLN A 416 26.33 -11.81 -2.78
CA GLN A 416 26.33 -11.08 -4.05
C GLN A 416 27.74 -10.84 -4.63
N SER A 417 28.79 -11.17 -3.88
CA SER A 417 30.16 -11.21 -4.40
C SER A 417 30.64 -12.65 -4.59
N GLU A 418 30.70 -13.06 -5.87
CA GLU A 418 31.57 -14.11 -6.44
C GLU A 418 30.95 -15.49 -6.82
N ASN A 419 31.49 -16.02 -7.92
CA ASN A 419 31.02 -17.16 -8.72
C ASN A 419 31.01 -18.51 -7.99
N ILE A 420 29.92 -19.26 -8.12
CA ILE A 420 29.73 -20.63 -7.63
C ILE A 420 30.37 -21.64 -8.60
N PRO A 421 31.26 -22.57 -8.18
CA PRO A 421 31.71 -23.69 -9.01
C PRO A 421 30.78 -24.91 -8.89
N GLU A 422 30.56 -25.60 -10.01
CA GLU A 422 29.74 -26.81 -10.14
C GLU A 422 30.37 -28.08 -9.52
N ARG A 423 29.47 -28.95 -8.99
CA ARG A 423 29.57 -30.41 -8.72
C ARG A 423 30.26 -30.91 -7.44
N PHE A 424 29.47 -31.57 -6.57
CA PHE A 424 29.84 -32.86 -5.96
C PHE A 424 28.61 -33.65 -5.42
N ASP A 425 28.67 -34.98 -5.47
CA ASP A 425 27.57 -35.94 -5.21
C ASP A 425 27.68 -36.56 -3.80
N PRO A 426 26.66 -36.48 -2.90
CA PRO A 426 26.85 -36.76 -1.46
C PRO A 426 26.72 -38.24 -1.07
N CYS A 427 26.47 -39.16 -2.01
CA CYS A 427 26.07 -40.54 -1.68
C CYS A 427 27.20 -41.51 -1.29
N SER A 428 28.42 -41.05 -1.04
CA SER A 428 29.52 -41.97 -0.70
C SER A 428 30.35 -41.44 0.47
N ILE A 429 30.05 -41.86 1.70
CA ILE A 429 31.02 -42.27 2.74
C ILE A 429 30.25 -42.98 3.86
N LYS A 430 30.67 -44.21 4.19
CA LYS A 430 30.14 -45.01 5.30
C LYS A 430 30.92 -44.71 6.57
N LEU A 431 30.21 -44.38 7.64
CA LEU A 431 30.69 -44.36 9.03
C LEU A 431 31.17 -45.76 9.43
N ASN A 432 32.42 -45.90 9.86
CA ASN A 432 32.86 -46.90 10.85
C ASN A 432 34.28 -46.60 11.34
N ASN A 433 34.50 -46.84 12.64
CA ASN A 433 35.75 -46.80 13.41
C ASN A 433 36.09 -45.44 14.04
N ILE A 434 35.23 -45.02 14.95
CA ILE A 434 35.56 -44.14 16.07
C ILE A 434 36.24 -45.02 17.12
N GLU A 435 37.58 -44.99 17.23
CA GLU A 435 38.31 -45.28 18.48
C GLU A 435 39.86 -45.17 18.38
N GLU A 436 40.47 -44.98 17.20
CA GLU A 436 41.95 -44.94 17.09
C GLU A 436 42.61 -43.56 16.89
N ALA A 437 41.85 -42.47 16.77
CA ALA A 437 42.41 -41.17 16.34
C ALA A 437 42.86 -40.22 17.47
N ASP A 438 42.86 -40.64 18.74
CA ASP A 438 43.13 -39.75 19.88
C ASP A 438 44.58 -39.81 20.41
N SER A 439 45.52 -40.54 19.76
CA SER A 439 46.90 -40.65 20.31
C SER A 439 48.09 -40.38 19.38
N LYS A 440 47.89 -39.99 18.12
CA LYS A 440 49.04 -39.65 17.24
C LYS A 440 48.70 -38.62 16.18
N TRP A 441 48.88 -37.34 16.48
CA TRP A 441 49.15 -36.31 15.47
C TRP A 441 50.09 -35.28 16.10
N GLU A 442 51.41 -35.49 15.92
CA GLU A 442 52.41 -34.42 16.01
C GLU A 442 52.35 -33.60 14.70
N GLU A 443 52.63 -32.31 14.81
CA GLU A 443 52.34 -31.23 13.84
C GLU A 443 53.07 -31.29 12.49
N ASP A 444 53.93 -32.28 12.24
CA ASP A 444 54.79 -32.32 11.07
C ASP A 444 54.53 -33.60 10.25
N ASP A 445 53.59 -33.54 9.28
CA ASP A 445 53.68 -34.28 8.00
C ASP A 445 52.42 -34.11 7.14
N VAL A 446 52.26 -32.94 6.51
CA VAL A 446 51.50 -32.82 5.24
C VAL A 446 52.20 -31.83 4.32
N LYS A 447 52.86 -32.33 3.26
CA LYS A 447 53.31 -31.50 2.13
C LYS A 447 52.18 -31.35 1.12
N PHE A 448 51.75 -30.12 0.89
CA PHE A 448 50.81 -29.76 -0.17
C PHE A 448 51.56 -29.58 -1.52
N PRO A 449 50.98 -29.98 -2.66
CA PRO A 449 51.53 -29.65 -3.98
C PRO A 449 51.43 -28.15 -4.25
N GLU A 450 52.53 -27.52 -4.66
CA GLU A 450 52.75 -26.06 -4.72
C GLU A 450 51.93 -25.28 -5.77
N ASP A 451 51.07 -25.93 -6.56
CA ASP A 451 50.45 -25.29 -7.73
C ASP A 451 48.97 -24.88 -7.55
N GLN A 452 48.42 -24.91 -6.33
CA GLN A 452 47.06 -24.40 -6.03
C GLN A 452 46.98 -23.63 -4.69
N LEU A 453 48.00 -22.84 -4.36
CA LEU A 453 47.93 -21.87 -3.27
C LEU A 453 47.61 -20.48 -3.85
N VAL A 454 46.40 -19.98 -3.60
CA VAL A 454 46.19 -18.53 -3.60
C VAL A 454 46.83 -18.03 -2.32
N ILE A 455 48.00 -17.41 -2.44
CA ILE A 455 48.65 -16.69 -1.35
C ILE A 455 47.74 -15.51 -1.00
N ILE A 456 47.03 -15.62 0.12
CA ILE A 456 46.48 -14.47 0.82
C ILE A 456 47.55 -14.10 1.84
N ASP A 457 48.04 -12.86 1.81
CA ASP A 457 48.97 -12.36 2.81
C ASP A 457 48.42 -12.68 4.21
N GLU A 458 49.22 -13.35 5.05
CA GLU A 458 48.86 -13.57 6.46
C GLU A 458 48.46 -12.21 7.07
N PRO A 459 47.30 -12.10 7.73
CA PRO A 459 47.00 -10.89 8.46
C PRO A 459 48.09 -10.70 9.50
N LYS A 460 48.72 -9.52 9.49
CA LYS A 460 49.76 -9.16 10.46
C LYS A 460 49.29 -9.53 11.86
N PRO A 461 50.15 -10.14 12.71
CA PRO A 461 49.78 -10.41 14.09
C PRO A 461 49.30 -9.11 14.73
N LEU A 462 48.09 -9.15 15.31
CA LEU A 462 47.55 -8.04 16.09
C LEU A 462 48.61 -7.69 17.14
N VAL A 463 49.10 -6.46 17.08
CA VAL A 463 49.83 -5.87 18.20
C VAL A 463 48.85 -5.91 19.36
N VAL A 464 49.17 -6.69 20.39
CA VAL A 464 48.44 -6.70 21.65
C VAL A 464 48.50 -5.27 22.17
N ASP A 465 47.43 -4.52 21.98
CA ASP A 465 47.27 -3.25 22.65
C ASP A 465 46.93 -3.60 24.11
N ASP A 466 47.66 -3.02 25.05
CA ASP A 466 47.50 -3.24 26.50
C ASP A 466 46.14 -2.70 27.05
N SER A 467 45.17 -2.48 26.15
CA SER A 467 43.84 -1.93 26.41
C SER A 467 42.71 -2.98 26.37
N VAL A 468 43.00 -4.25 26.05
CA VAL A 468 42.00 -5.33 26.04
C VAL A 468 41.85 -5.91 27.45
N THR A 469 40.67 -5.79 28.03
CA THR A 469 40.32 -6.37 29.34
C THR A 469 40.26 -7.91 29.28
N GLU A 470 40.53 -8.57 30.41
CA GLU A 470 40.53 -10.04 30.58
C GLU A 470 39.26 -10.71 30.02
N ASP A 471 38.10 -10.05 30.17
CA ASP A 471 36.80 -10.47 29.61
C ASP A 471 36.77 -10.54 28.07
N GLY A 472 37.55 -9.70 27.37
CA GLY A 472 37.66 -9.68 25.90
C GLY A 472 38.48 -10.85 25.36
N LEU A 473 39.50 -11.28 26.11
CA LEU A 473 40.29 -12.48 25.84
C LEU A 473 39.48 -13.76 26.09
N GLU A 474 38.67 -13.79 27.15
CA GLU A 474 37.77 -14.91 27.47
C GLU A 474 36.68 -15.07 26.39
N SER A 475 36.16 -13.97 25.87
CA SER A 475 35.19 -13.94 24.77
C SER A 475 35.76 -14.49 23.45
N GLN A 476 37.00 -14.11 23.09
CA GLN A 476 37.68 -14.61 21.88
C GLN A 476 38.09 -16.09 21.99
N ALA A 477 38.51 -16.54 23.17
CA ALA A 477 38.79 -17.95 23.44
C ALA A 477 37.51 -18.80 23.37
N THR A 478 36.40 -18.27 23.91
CA THR A 478 35.08 -18.90 23.86
C THR A 478 34.57 -19.01 22.42
N LEU A 479 34.72 -17.97 21.60
CA LEU A 479 34.39 -18.00 20.16
C LEU A 479 35.23 -19.01 19.37
N ARG A 480 36.54 -19.11 19.65
CA ARG A 480 37.41 -20.16 19.06
C ARG A 480 37.02 -21.57 19.49
N CYS A 481 36.57 -21.77 20.73
CA CYS A 481 36.04 -23.06 21.20
C CYS A 481 34.72 -23.41 20.51
N HIS A 482 33.81 -22.45 20.34
CA HIS A 482 32.55 -22.65 19.61
C HIS A 482 32.80 -22.91 18.12
N PHE A 483 33.77 -22.24 17.49
CA PHE A 483 34.16 -22.45 16.09
C PHE A 483 34.73 -23.85 15.83
N ASN A 484 35.65 -24.31 16.69
CA ASN A 484 36.18 -25.68 16.63
C ASN A 484 35.09 -26.73 16.89
N LEU A 485 34.08 -26.40 17.70
CA LEU A 485 32.96 -27.29 17.97
C LEU A 485 31.98 -27.35 16.80
N ILE A 486 31.74 -26.25 16.08
CA ILE A 486 30.90 -26.20 14.87
C ILE A 486 31.55 -26.97 13.71
N ILE A 487 32.86 -26.82 13.51
CA ILE A 487 33.63 -27.61 12.53
C ILE A 487 33.68 -29.09 12.91
N LYS A 488 33.79 -29.41 14.21
CA LYS A 488 33.73 -30.81 14.68
C LYS A 488 32.33 -31.42 14.53
N LEU A 489 31.27 -30.64 14.76
CA LEU A 489 29.88 -31.09 14.64
C LEU A 489 29.47 -31.27 13.18
N SER A 490 29.90 -30.42 12.26
CA SER A 490 29.66 -30.61 10.82
C SER A 490 30.31 -31.90 10.29
N TRP A 491 31.52 -32.23 10.77
CA TRP A 491 32.19 -33.50 10.50
C TRP A 491 31.52 -34.71 11.18
N LEU A 492 31.00 -34.56 12.41
CA LEU A 492 30.30 -35.61 13.17
C LEU A 492 28.94 -36.00 12.57
N PHE A 493 28.23 -35.07 11.93
CA PHE A 493 26.91 -35.29 11.32
C PHE A 493 26.97 -35.54 9.80
N GLY A 494 28.17 -35.69 9.22
CA GLY A 494 28.36 -36.06 7.81
C GLY A 494 28.04 -34.95 6.81
N VAL A 495 28.02 -33.68 7.25
CA VAL A 495 27.78 -32.53 6.38
C VAL A 495 29.13 -31.97 5.93
N SER A 496 29.46 -32.13 4.65
CA SER A 496 30.69 -31.59 4.07
C SER A 496 30.66 -30.07 4.06
N THR A 497 31.52 -29.40 4.85
CA THR A 497 31.69 -27.94 4.86
C THR A 497 32.54 -27.40 3.71
N LYS A 498 33.09 -28.27 2.84
CA LYS A 498 33.91 -27.84 1.71
C LYS A 498 33.11 -26.94 0.77
N GLY A 499 33.47 -25.65 0.76
CA GLY A 499 32.89 -24.62 -0.10
C GLY A 499 32.20 -23.48 0.63
N TYR A 500 31.96 -23.59 1.94
CA TYR A 500 31.27 -22.55 2.74
C TYR A 500 32.19 -21.87 3.78
N ASP A 501 33.50 -22.16 3.72
CA ASP A 501 34.48 -21.77 4.74
C ASP A 501 34.66 -20.24 4.82
N LYS A 502 34.36 -19.52 3.73
CA LYS A 502 34.52 -18.07 3.59
C LYS A 502 33.29 -17.31 4.07
N GLU A 503 32.07 -17.80 3.79
CA GLU A 503 30.82 -17.22 4.31
C GLU A 503 30.74 -17.37 5.83
N PHE A 504 31.18 -18.52 6.35
CA PHE A 504 31.26 -18.80 7.79
C PHE A 504 32.17 -17.82 8.52
N TYR A 505 33.32 -17.49 7.94
CA TYR A 505 34.27 -16.51 8.49
C TYR A 505 33.73 -15.08 8.50
N SER A 506 32.86 -14.73 7.55
CA SER A 506 32.28 -13.40 7.47
C SER A 506 31.15 -13.18 8.49
N LEU A 507 30.40 -14.24 8.84
CA LEU A 507 29.39 -14.21 9.89
C LEU A 507 30.02 -13.96 11.29
N ILE A 508 31.27 -14.39 11.47
CA ILE A 508 32.08 -14.18 12.69
C ILE A 508 32.45 -12.70 12.86
N MET A 509 32.86 -12.02 11.78
CA MET A 509 33.20 -10.58 11.79
C MET A 509 32.00 -9.66 12.04
N ILE A 510 30.78 -10.17 11.93
CA ILE A 510 29.53 -9.44 12.22
C ILE A 510 29.13 -9.58 13.69
N LEU A 511 29.60 -10.63 14.36
CA LEU A 511 29.32 -10.95 15.77
C LEU A 511 30.43 -10.49 16.75
N GLU A 512 31.63 -10.16 16.23
CA GLU A 512 32.62 -9.27 16.89
C GLU A 512 32.14 -7.81 16.88
#